data_AF-A0A5N5FMP2-F1
#
_entry.id   AF-A0A5N5FMP2-F1
#
_cell.length_a   1.000
_cell.length_b   1.000
_cell.length_c   1.000
_cell.angle_alpha   90.00
_cell.angle_beta   90.00
_cell.angle_gamma   90.00
#
_symmetry.space_group_name_H-M   'P 1'
#
loop_
_entity.id
_entity.type
_entity.pdbx_description
1 polymer ?
#
loop_
_entity_poly.entity_id
_entity_poly.type
_entity_poly.pdbx_seq_one_letter_code
_entity_poly.pdbx_strand_id
1 'polypeptide(L)'
;MEWLRYPSNWVVDTRGMLMVVATMISTMTFQAIVNPPGGVWETNNTDTTIDSKTICTEQRTCIAGTAVLGYIWGDDFVPFIKYNTISFLASLSVTLLLVSGFPLHNRLCMWLLSMFMCVTLTFLALTYLQVLLMIVPPYFDFSYISIYFNSNISIYKTSIYLWTGLLAIVGVIHTIRFLIWVTKWLRCMYFRSRSCLKNMTTTGSFSCNDATRFEEIDATAVV
;
A
#
# COMPACT_ATOMS: atom_id res chain seq x y z
N MET A 1 16.22 -0.68 27.98
CA MET A 1 15.86 -0.79 26.54
C MET A 1 15.19 0.50 26.06
N GLU A 2 15.90 1.63 26.09
CA GLU A 2 15.36 2.94 25.67
C GLU A 2 15.53 3.21 24.16
N TRP A 3 16.44 2.49 23.50
CA TRP A 3 16.82 2.68 22.10
C TRP A 3 15.76 2.30 21.05
N LEU A 4 14.63 1.70 21.48
CA LEU A 4 13.51 1.33 20.60
C LEU A 4 12.27 2.21 20.79
N ARG A 5 12.35 3.26 21.61
CA ARG A 5 11.25 4.20 21.85
C ARG A 5 11.17 5.18 20.68
N TYR A 6 10.58 4.71 19.59
CA TYR A 6 10.22 5.55 18.46
C TYR A 6 9.40 6.76 18.95
N PRO A 7 9.82 8.00 18.68
CA PRO A 7 9.11 9.17 19.18
C PRO A 7 7.71 9.17 18.54
N SER A 8 6.68 9.14 19.38
CA SER A 8 5.27 9.14 18.95
C SER A 8 4.89 10.31 18.03
N ASN A 9 5.75 11.32 17.97
CA ASN A 9 5.53 12.60 17.32
C ASN A 9 6.02 12.58 15.87
N TRP A 10 6.82 11.58 15.46
CA TRP A 10 7.44 11.58 14.13
C TRP A 10 6.42 11.71 13.00
N VAL A 11 5.23 11.09 13.11
CA VAL A 11 4.23 11.10 12.02
C VAL A 11 3.67 12.51 11.89
N VAL A 12 3.52 13.20 13.03
CA VAL A 12 3.03 14.58 13.07
C VAL A 12 4.08 15.50 12.45
N ASP A 13 5.34 15.33 12.82
CA ASP A 13 6.46 16.14 12.32
C ASP A 13 6.73 15.91 10.82
N THR A 14 6.51 14.69 10.33
CA THR A 14 6.70 14.31 8.92
C THR A 14 5.42 14.32 8.09
N ARG A 15 4.27 14.70 8.67
CA ARG A 15 2.95 14.72 8.01
C ARG A 15 2.97 15.47 6.68
N GLY A 16 3.63 16.63 6.65
CA GLY A 16 3.76 17.44 5.44
C GLY A 16 4.50 16.70 4.32
N MET A 17 5.64 16.07 4.64
CA MET A 17 6.39 15.28 3.66
C MET A 17 5.62 14.05 3.19
N LEU A 18 4.97 13.32 4.11
CA LEU A 18 4.17 12.14 3.78
C LEU A 18 3.01 12.49 2.83
N MET A 19 2.38 13.65 3.05
CA MET A 19 1.33 14.15 2.16
C MET A 19 1.88 14.43 0.76
N VAL A 20 3.05 15.09 0.67
CA VAL A 20 3.72 15.36 -0.62
C VAL A 20 4.10 14.05 -1.34
N VAL A 21 4.63 13.06 -0.63
CA VAL A 21 4.97 11.76 -1.24
C VAL A 21 3.70 11.05 -1.72
N ALA A 22 2.62 11.06 -0.93
CA ALA A 22 1.37 10.43 -1.32
C ALA A 22 0.73 11.10 -2.55
N THR A 23 0.71 12.43 -2.60
CA THR A 23 0.20 13.16 -3.77
C THR A 23 1.10 12.98 -4.99
N MET A 24 2.42 12.90 -4.82
CA MET A 24 3.36 12.57 -5.90
C MET A 24 3.08 11.18 -6.49
N ILE A 25 2.90 10.15 -5.65
CA ILE A 25 2.57 8.80 -6.12
C ILE A 25 1.22 8.79 -6.84
N SER A 26 0.20 9.46 -6.27
CA SER A 26 -1.11 9.62 -6.93
C SER A 26 -0.97 10.29 -8.30
N THR A 27 -0.12 11.31 -8.40
CA THR A 27 0.14 12.01 -9.67
C THR A 27 0.83 11.10 -10.67
N MET A 28 1.88 10.37 -10.26
CA MET A 28 2.60 9.45 -11.13
C MET A 28 1.72 8.32 -11.66
N THR A 29 0.89 7.74 -10.78
CA THR A 29 -0.06 6.67 -11.14
C THR A 29 -1.15 7.18 -12.07
N PHE A 30 -1.72 8.36 -11.80
CA PHE A 30 -2.65 9.03 -12.71
C PHE A 30 -2.04 9.27 -14.09
N GLN A 31 -0.82 9.82 -14.13
CA GLN A 31 -0.10 10.10 -15.37
C GLN A 31 0.15 8.85 -16.21
N ALA A 32 0.49 7.73 -15.57
CA ALA A 32 0.67 6.45 -16.25
C ALA A 32 -0.61 5.85 -16.84
N ILE A 33 -1.80 6.27 -16.39
CA ILE A 33 -3.09 5.86 -16.96
C ILE A 33 -3.49 6.76 -18.13
N VAL A 34 -3.36 8.08 -17.98
CA VAL A 34 -3.73 9.03 -19.05
C VAL A 34 -2.75 9.00 -20.23
N ASN A 35 -1.49 8.68 -19.96
CA ASN A 35 -0.42 8.52 -20.94
C ASN A 35 0.14 7.10 -20.80
N PRO A 36 -0.60 6.06 -21.24
CA PRO A 36 -0.18 4.69 -21.05
C PRO A 36 1.13 4.40 -21.81
N PRO A 37 1.96 3.47 -21.30
CA PRO A 37 3.14 3.02 -22.03
C PRO A 37 2.72 2.45 -23.39
N GLY A 38 3.43 2.84 -24.45
CA GLY A 38 3.07 2.52 -25.83
C GLY A 38 2.03 3.45 -26.47
N GLY A 39 1.52 4.44 -25.73
CA GLY A 39 0.59 5.44 -26.24
C GLY A 39 -0.82 4.91 -26.47
N VAL A 40 -1.64 5.75 -27.12
CA VAL A 40 -3.02 5.45 -27.48
C VAL A 40 -3.19 5.51 -29.00
N TRP A 41 -4.17 4.77 -29.51
CA TRP A 41 -4.55 4.90 -30.91
C TRP A 41 -5.13 6.29 -31.19
N GLU A 42 -4.61 6.98 -32.20
CA GLU A 42 -5.10 8.32 -32.57
C GLU A 42 -6.40 8.27 -33.38
N THR A 43 -6.54 7.25 -34.24
CA THR A 43 -7.69 7.05 -35.12
C THR A 43 -8.18 5.61 -35.06
N ASN A 44 -9.43 5.38 -35.46
CA ASN A 44 -9.97 4.04 -35.56
C ASN A 44 -9.28 3.30 -36.70
N ASN A 45 -8.66 2.15 -36.42
CA ASN A 45 -7.97 1.36 -37.43
C ASN A 45 -8.52 -0.06 -37.51
N THR A 46 -8.67 -0.57 -38.73
CA THR A 46 -9.21 -1.90 -39.05
C THR A 46 -8.19 -2.80 -39.74
N ASP A 47 -7.01 -2.29 -40.07
CA ASP A 47 -5.97 -3.03 -40.77
C ASP A 47 -4.59 -2.67 -40.19
N THR A 48 -4.30 -3.24 -39.02
CA THR A 48 -2.97 -3.11 -38.39
C THR A 48 -2.40 -4.48 -38.11
N THR A 49 -1.18 -4.70 -38.63
CA THR A 49 -0.36 -5.87 -38.31
C THR A 49 0.95 -5.40 -37.67
N ILE A 50 1.27 -5.87 -36.47
CA ILE A 50 2.54 -5.60 -35.78
C ILE A 50 3.20 -6.94 -35.51
N ASP A 51 4.48 -7.06 -35.87
CA ASP A 51 5.28 -8.29 -35.67
C ASP A 51 4.58 -9.57 -36.15
N SER A 52 4.04 -9.52 -37.39
CA SER A 52 3.31 -10.61 -38.04
C SER A 52 2.00 -11.04 -37.35
N LYS A 53 1.54 -10.30 -36.33
CA LYS A 53 0.22 -10.48 -35.70
C LYS A 53 -0.74 -9.39 -36.15
N THR A 54 -1.85 -9.80 -36.74
CA THR A 54 -2.95 -8.88 -37.05
C THR A 54 -3.67 -8.54 -35.75
N ILE A 55 -3.62 -7.27 -35.37
CA ILE A 55 -4.14 -6.78 -34.09
C ILE A 55 -5.51 -6.14 -34.27
N CYS A 56 -5.65 -5.38 -35.36
CA CYS A 56 -6.87 -4.69 -35.72
C CYS A 56 -7.41 -5.30 -37.01
N THR A 57 -8.69 -5.70 -37.00
CA THR A 57 -9.44 -6.23 -38.16
C THR A 57 -10.79 -5.55 -38.28
N GLU A 58 -11.55 -5.76 -39.35
CA GLU A 58 -12.93 -5.28 -39.45
C GLU A 58 -13.83 -5.79 -38.31
N GLN A 59 -13.61 -7.02 -37.84
CA GLN A 59 -14.33 -7.60 -36.70
C GLN A 59 -13.77 -7.12 -35.35
N ARG A 60 -12.51 -6.66 -35.30
CA ARG A 60 -11.83 -6.19 -34.10
C ARG A 60 -11.14 -4.86 -34.36
N THR A 61 -11.94 -3.81 -34.44
CA THR A 61 -11.44 -2.46 -34.69
C THR A 61 -10.63 -1.94 -33.51
N CYS A 62 -9.45 -1.39 -33.77
CA CYS A 62 -8.71 -0.64 -32.75
C CYS A 62 -9.34 0.74 -32.60
N ILE A 63 -9.81 1.05 -31.40
CA ILE A 63 -10.61 2.25 -31.12
C ILE A 63 -9.70 3.40 -30.73
N ALA A 64 -9.91 4.58 -31.31
CA ALA A 64 -9.20 5.80 -30.93
C ALA A 64 -9.33 6.10 -29.43
N GLY A 65 -8.25 6.55 -28.80
CA GLY A 65 -8.17 6.83 -27.37
C GLY A 65 -7.94 5.60 -26.48
N THR A 66 -7.86 4.39 -27.05
CA THR A 66 -7.52 3.17 -26.30
C THR A 66 -6.02 2.85 -26.36
N ALA A 67 -5.47 2.28 -25.28
CA ALA A 67 -4.04 2.02 -25.14
C ALA A 67 -3.56 0.97 -26.15
N VAL A 68 -2.56 1.31 -26.97
CA VAL A 68 -2.02 0.43 -28.02
C VAL A 68 -1.50 -0.88 -27.42
N LEU A 69 -0.76 -0.75 -26.33
CA LEU A 69 -0.09 -1.86 -25.67
C LEU A 69 -1.09 -2.89 -25.08
N GLY A 70 -2.32 -2.47 -24.77
CA GLY A 70 -3.40 -3.36 -24.34
C GLY A 70 -3.89 -4.32 -25.43
N TYR A 71 -3.69 -3.98 -26.72
CA TYR A 71 -4.05 -4.87 -27.83
C TYR A 71 -2.93 -5.86 -28.17
N ILE A 72 -1.67 -5.46 -27.94
CA ILE A 72 -0.49 -6.28 -28.27
C ILE A 72 -0.16 -7.26 -27.12
N TRP A 73 -0.10 -6.74 -25.89
CA TRP A 73 0.31 -7.48 -24.67
C TRP A 73 -0.82 -7.46 -23.64
N GLY A 74 -2.03 -7.87 -24.04
CA GLY A 74 -3.22 -7.80 -23.18
C GLY A 74 -3.05 -8.48 -21.82
N ASP A 75 -2.40 -9.65 -21.79
CA ASP A 75 -2.18 -10.43 -20.57
C ASP A 75 -1.27 -9.72 -19.56
N ASP A 76 -0.30 -8.93 -20.03
CA ASP A 76 0.61 -8.16 -19.17
C ASP A 76 0.08 -6.75 -18.85
N PHE A 77 -0.77 -6.20 -19.74
CA PHE A 77 -1.38 -4.88 -19.56
C PHE A 77 -2.45 -4.88 -18.47
N VAL A 78 -3.22 -5.95 -18.32
CA VAL A 78 -4.26 -6.05 -17.28
C VAL A 78 -3.67 -5.98 -15.86
N PRO A 79 -2.62 -6.76 -15.50
CA PRO A 79 -1.90 -6.60 -14.24
C PRO A 79 -1.35 -5.19 -14.02
N PHE A 80 -0.80 -4.54 -15.06
CA PHE A 80 -0.32 -3.17 -14.98
C PHE A 80 -1.41 -2.20 -14.51
N ILE A 81 -2.58 -2.19 -15.18
CA ILE A 81 -3.70 -1.33 -14.80
C ILE A 81 -4.18 -1.62 -13.38
N LYS A 82 -4.27 -2.91 -13.01
CA LYS A 82 -4.71 -3.33 -11.68
C LYS A 82 -3.78 -2.82 -10.59
N TYR A 83 -2.47 -3.07 -10.72
CA TYR A 83 -1.50 -2.64 -9.71
C TYR A 83 -1.42 -1.12 -9.61
N ASN A 84 -1.45 -0.43 -10.74
CA ASN A 84 -1.43 1.03 -10.78
C ASN A 84 -2.65 1.63 -10.06
N THR A 85 -3.85 1.11 -10.35
CA THR A 85 -5.10 1.55 -9.70
C THR A 85 -5.08 1.33 -8.19
N ILE A 86 -4.57 0.19 -7.72
CA ILE A 86 -4.45 -0.08 -6.28
C ILE A 86 -3.49 0.91 -5.62
N SER A 87 -2.34 1.19 -6.25
CA SER A 87 -1.38 2.18 -5.75
C SER A 87 -1.98 3.59 -5.71
N PHE A 88 -2.71 3.99 -6.76
CA PHE A 88 -3.42 5.26 -6.81
C PHE A 88 -4.44 5.41 -5.69
N LEU A 89 -5.36 4.44 -5.51
CA LEU A 89 -6.38 4.50 -4.47
C LEU A 89 -5.80 4.45 -3.05
N ALA A 90 -4.75 3.64 -2.84
CA ALA A 90 -4.06 3.58 -1.56
C ALA A 90 -3.37 4.92 -1.24
N SER A 91 -2.73 5.57 -2.23
CA SER A 91 -2.11 6.89 -2.06
C SER A 91 -3.14 7.99 -1.77
N LEU A 92 -4.30 7.97 -2.42
CA LEU A 92 -5.41 8.88 -2.12
C LEU A 92 -5.96 8.65 -0.70
N SER A 93 -6.04 7.38 -0.27
CA SER A 93 -6.45 7.04 1.10
C SER A 93 -5.47 7.60 2.13
N VAL A 94 -4.15 7.54 1.86
CA VAL A 94 -3.12 8.19 2.68
C VAL A 94 -3.33 9.71 2.71
N THR A 95 -3.51 10.36 1.56
CA THR A 95 -3.75 11.81 1.50
C THR A 95 -5.01 12.19 2.27
N LEU A 96 -6.11 11.46 2.12
CA LEU A 96 -7.35 11.70 2.84
C LEU A 96 -7.16 11.57 4.35
N LEU A 97 -6.48 10.52 4.83
CA LEU A 97 -6.17 10.35 6.25
C LEU A 97 -5.32 11.50 6.79
N LEU A 98 -4.33 11.97 6.01
CA LEU A 98 -3.47 13.08 6.40
C LEU A 98 -4.21 14.42 6.35
N VAL A 99 -5.12 14.66 5.40
CA VAL A 99 -5.89 15.91 5.25
C VAL A 99 -7.03 16.01 6.26
N SER A 100 -7.66 14.89 6.64
CA SER A 100 -8.85 14.85 7.51
C SER A 100 -8.64 15.43 8.91
N GLY A 101 -7.42 15.79 9.29
CA GLY A 101 -7.13 16.44 10.57
C GLY A 101 -7.35 15.54 11.78
N PHE A 102 -7.57 14.24 11.56
CA PHE A 102 -7.66 13.29 12.66
C PHE A 102 -6.39 13.37 13.50
N PRO A 103 -6.50 13.39 14.84
CA PRO A 103 -5.35 13.41 15.70
C PRO A 103 -4.53 12.14 15.44
N LEU A 104 -3.42 12.27 14.71
CA LEU A 104 -2.45 11.21 14.42
C LEU A 104 -1.80 10.64 15.69
N HIS A 105 -2.19 11.15 16.86
CA HIS A 105 -1.94 10.53 18.15
C HIS A 105 -2.64 9.18 18.31
N ASN A 106 -3.76 8.94 17.63
CA ASN A 106 -4.47 7.67 17.73
C ASN A 106 -3.68 6.54 17.06
N ARG A 107 -3.40 5.47 17.81
CA ARG A 107 -2.60 4.33 17.34
C ARG A 107 -3.21 3.62 16.13
N LEU A 108 -4.54 3.64 16.01
CA LEU A 108 -5.26 3.13 14.84
C LEU A 108 -4.93 3.91 13.57
N CYS A 109 -4.92 5.24 13.65
CA CYS A 109 -4.66 6.10 12.49
C CYS A 109 -3.22 5.93 12.01
N MET A 110 -2.25 5.90 12.93
CA MET A 110 -0.85 5.60 12.57
C MET A 110 -0.68 4.21 11.95
N TRP A 111 -1.40 3.22 12.47
CA TRP A 111 -1.36 1.86 11.92
C TRP A 111 -1.97 1.81 10.50
N LEU A 112 -3.16 2.40 10.30
CA LEU A 112 -3.79 2.50 8.99
C LEU A 112 -2.92 3.24 7.97
N LEU A 113 -2.34 4.37 8.38
CA LEU A 113 -1.42 5.16 7.56
C LEU A 113 -0.23 4.31 7.11
N SER A 114 0.39 3.58 8.04
CA SER A 114 1.50 2.68 7.73
C SER A 114 1.09 1.55 6.78
N MET A 115 -0.07 0.92 7.01
CA MET A 115 -0.59 -0.14 6.13
C MET A 115 -0.86 0.36 4.71
N PHE A 116 -1.57 1.48 4.57
CA PHE A 116 -1.83 2.05 3.25
C PHE A 116 -0.56 2.50 2.54
N MET A 117 0.44 3.01 3.27
CA MET A 117 1.71 3.40 2.67
C MET A 117 2.51 2.18 2.18
N CYS A 118 2.53 1.09 2.96
CA CYS A 118 3.13 -0.17 2.52
C CYS A 118 2.44 -0.69 1.26
N VAL A 119 1.10 -0.76 1.26
CA VAL A 119 0.31 -1.17 0.09
C VAL A 119 0.65 -0.29 -1.12
N THR A 120 0.63 1.04 -0.96
CA THR A 120 0.92 2.01 -2.02
C THR A 120 2.28 1.74 -2.67
N LEU A 121 3.34 1.63 -1.87
CA LEU A 121 4.71 1.41 -2.35
C LEU A 121 4.89 0.04 -3.00
N THR A 122 4.25 -1.00 -2.44
CA THR A 122 4.29 -2.37 -3.00
C THR A 122 3.73 -2.38 -4.41
N PHE A 123 2.50 -1.86 -4.57
CA PHE A 123 1.82 -1.89 -5.86
C PHE A 123 2.46 -0.91 -6.85
N LEU A 124 3.05 0.19 -6.38
CA LEU A 124 3.85 1.07 -7.24
C LEU A 124 5.07 0.35 -7.80
N ALA A 125 5.81 -0.38 -6.95
CA ALA A 125 6.98 -1.15 -7.38
C ALA A 125 6.58 -2.27 -8.36
N LEU A 126 5.50 -3.00 -8.08
CA LEU A 126 4.97 -4.02 -9.01
C LEU A 126 4.53 -3.40 -10.35
N THR A 127 3.90 -2.23 -10.33
CA THR A 127 3.53 -1.48 -11.53
C THR A 127 4.76 -1.13 -12.36
N TYR A 128 5.81 -0.59 -11.72
CA TYR A 128 7.07 -0.25 -12.39
C TYR A 128 7.70 -1.47 -13.07
N LEU A 129 7.78 -2.59 -12.35
CA LEU A 129 8.35 -3.83 -12.92
C LEU A 129 7.51 -4.36 -14.09
N GLN A 130 6.18 -4.29 -14.00
CA GLN A 130 5.29 -4.73 -15.08
C GLN A 130 5.48 -3.88 -16.34
N VAL A 131 5.57 -2.56 -16.19
CA VAL A 131 5.85 -1.63 -17.30
C VAL A 131 7.21 -1.92 -17.93
N LEU A 132 8.23 -2.16 -17.12
CA LEU A 132 9.58 -2.47 -17.61
C LEU A 132 9.59 -3.71 -18.52
N LEU A 133 8.85 -4.76 -18.14
CA LEU A 133 8.71 -5.97 -18.95
C LEU A 133 8.04 -5.71 -20.31
N MET A 134 7.10 -4.77 -20.35
CA MET A 134 6.36 -4.47 -21.58
C MET A 134 7.07 -3.48 -22.50
N ILE A 135 7.94 -2.61 -21.97
CA ILE A 135 8.67 -1.61 -22.76
C ILE A 135 9.97 -2.16 -23.35
N VAL A 136 10.69 -3.03 -22.63
CA VAL A 136 11.99 -3.56 -23.09
C VAL A 136 11.74 -4.57 -24.22
N PRO A 137 12.13 -4.27 -25.48
CA PRO A 137 11.82 -5.15 -26.61
C PRO A 137 12.64 -6.45 -26.58
N PRO A 138 12.06 -7.58 -27.04
CA PRO A 138 12.75 -8.86 -27.12
C PRO A 138 13.77 -8.98 -28.27
N TYR A 139 13.95 -7.98 -29.14
CA TYR A 139 14.69 -8.13 -30.42
C TYR A 139 16.22 -8.01 -30.31
N PHE A 140 16.85 -8.64 -29.32
CA PHE A 140 18.31 -8.80 -29.27
C PHE A 140 18.64 -10.28 -29.09
N ASP A 141 18.99 -10.93 -30.21
CA ASP A 141 19.49 -12.30 -30.38
C ASP A 141 18.82 -13.42 -29.55
N PHE A 142 18.23 -14.43 -30.20
CA PHE A 142 17.52 -15.55 -29.56
C PHE A 142 18.28 -16.26 -28.41
N SER A 143 19.62 -16.31 -28.48
CA SER A 143 20.50 -16.82 -27.42
C SER A 143 20.56 -15.88 -26.20
N TYR A 144 20.70 -14.57 -26.45
CA TYR A 144 20.58 -13.53 -25.44
C TYR A 144 19.16 -13.47 -24.88
N ILE A 145 18.11 -13.64 -25.68
CA ILE A 145 16.72 -13.67 -25.20
C ILE A 145 16.53 -14.76 -24.16
N SER A 146 16.92 -16.01 -24.40
CA SER A 146 16.70 -17.08 -23.41
C SER A 146 17.46 -16.83 -22.10
N ILE A 147 18.70 -16.35 -22.17
CA ILE A 147 19.53 -16.04 -21.01
C ILE A 147 19.03 -14.78 -20.30
N TYR A 148 18.64 -13.74 -21.04
CA TYR A 148 18.20 -12.43 -20.55
C TYR A 148 16.75 -12.46 -20.07
N PHE A 149 15.84 -13.20 -20.71
CA PHE A 149 14.49 -13.48 -20.17
C PHE A 149 14.57 -14.37 -18.95
N ASN A 150 15.37 -15.44 -18.95
CA ASN A 150 15.47 -16.31 -17.78
C ASN A 150 16.19 -15.59 -16.63
N SER A 151 17.19 -14.76 -16.93
CA SER A 151 17.87 -13.90 -15.95
C SER A 151 16.99 -12.74 -15.51
N ASN A 152 16.25 -12.06 -16.38
CA ASN A 152 15.30 -11.01 -15.98
C ASN A 152 14.12 -11.58 -15.22
N ILE A 153 13.58 -12.73 -15.60
CA ILE A 153 12.56 -13.43 -14.81
C ILE A 153 13.16 -13.82 -13.46
N SER A 154 14.41 -14.29 -13.41
CA SER A 154 15.10 -14.61 -12.15
C SER A 154 15.36 -13.36 -11.29
N ILE A 155 15.85 -12.27 -11.88
CA ILE A 155 16.12 -10.98 -11.22
C ILE A 155 14.81 -10.31 -10.79
N TYR A 156 13.77 -10.35 -11.62
CA TYR A 156 12.41 -9.89 -11.33
C TYR A 156 11.80 -10.69 -10.19
N LYS A 157 11.83 -12.03 -10.26
CA LYS A 157 11.36 -12.90 -9.18
C LYS A 157 12.14 -12.61 -7.90
N THR A 158 13.46 -12.52 -7.98
CA THR A 158 14.34 -12.23 -6.83
C THR A 158 14.04 -10.85 -6.25
N SER A 159 13.88 -9.83 -7.08
CA SER A 159 13.53 -8.46 -6.68
C SER A 159 12.17 -8.41 -6.00
N ILE A 160 11.17 -9.09 -6.57
CA ILE A 160 9.84 -9.23 -5.95
C ILE A 160 9.91 -9.99 -4.64
N TYR A 161 10.65 -11.10 -4.56
CA TYR A 161 10.79 -11.87 -3.32
C TYR A 161 11.48 -11.07 -2.23
N LEU A 162 12.52 -10.29 -2.57
CA LEU A 162 13.18 -9.38 -1.64
C LEU A 162 12.24 -8.26 -1.17
N TRP A 163 11.53 -7.60 -2.10
CA TRP A 163 10.58 -6.54 -1.77
C TRP A 163 9.43 -7.06 -0.91
N THR A 164 8.80 -8.16 -1.33
CA THR A 164 7.70 -8.79 -0.57
C THR A 164 8.16 -9.27 0.80
N GLY A 165 9.39 -9.80 0.93
CA GLY A 165 10.00 -10.15 2.21
C GLY A 165 10.16 -8.95 3.13
N LEU A 166 10.69 -7.83 2.61
CA LEU A 166 10.85 -6.58 3.38
C LEU A 166 9.49 -6.06 3.88
N LEU A 167 8.48 -6.02 3.01
CA LEU A 167 7.13 -5.60 3.34
C LEU A 167 6.43 -6.52 4.33
N ALA A 168 6.64 -7.83 4.20
CA ALA A 168 6.11 -8.80 5.13
C ALA A 168 6.69 -8.55 6.52
N ILE A 169 8.00 -8.32 6.63
CA ILE A 169 8.65 -7.99 7.91
C ILE A 169 8.07 -6.69 8.50
N VAL A 170 8.02 -5.61 7.72
CA VAL A 170 7.50 -4.32 8.17
C VAL A 170 6.02 -4.42 8.57
N GLY A 171 5.19 -5.05 7.74
CA GLY A 171 3.77 -5.27 8.00
C GLY A 171 3.53 -6.15 9.22
N VAL A 172 4.30 -7.22 9.40
CA VAL A 172 4.23 -8.10 10.58
C VAL A 172 4.61 -7.32 11.85
N ILE A 173 5.66 -6.50 11.81
CA ILE A 173 6.04 -5.66 12.95
C ILE A 173 4.92 -4.68 13.31
N HIS A 174 4.34 -3.97 12.34
CA HIS A 174 3.27 -3.01 12.58
C HIS A 174 1.98 -3.69 13.07
N THR A 175 1.62 -4.85 12.52
CA THR A 175 0.45 -5.63 12.94
C THR A 175 0.64 -6.23 14.34
N ILE A 176 1.81 -6.78 14.68
CA ILE A 176 2.10 -7.29 16.03
C ILE A 176 2.00 -6.16 17.06
N ARG A 177 2.60 -4.98 16.80
CA ARG A 177 2.50 -3.83 17.69
C ARG A 177 1.05 -3.40 17.91
N PHE A 178 0.25 -3.46 16.85
CA PHE A 178 -1.18 -3.19 16.92
C PHE A 178 -1.94 -4.23 17.75
N LEU A 179 -1.71 -5.53 17.52
CA LEU A 179 -2.34 -6.62 18.28
C LEU A 179 -1.99 -6.57 19.78
N ILE A 180 -0.74 -6.28 20.13
CA ILE A 180 -0.32 -6.10 21.53
C ILE A 180 -1.07 -4.92 22.16
N TRP A 181 -1.28 -3.83 21.41
CA TRP A 181 -2.06 -2.71 21.92
C TRP A 181 -3.55 -3.06 22.08
N VAL A 182 -4.15 -3.73 21.09
CA VAL A 182 -5.56 -4.16 21.13
C VAL A 182 -5.80 -5.09 22.31
N THR A 183 -4.93 -6.08 22.51
CA THR A 183 -5.06 -7.02 23.64
C THR A 183 -4.93 -6.32 25.00
N LYS A 184 -4.03 -5.34 25.14
CA LYS A 184 -3.93 -4.51 26.34
C LYS A 184 -5.18 -3.64 26.56
N TRP A 185 -5.68 -3.03 25.49
CA TRP A 185 -6.88 -2.19 25.53
C TRP A 185 -8.13 -2.99 25.88
N LEU A 186 -8.36 -4.14 25.22
CA LEU A 186 -9.44 -5.08 25.53
C LEU A 186 -9.34 -5.62 26.95
N ARG A 187 -8.12 -5.94 27.43
CA ARG A 187 -7.90 -6.35 28.83
C ARG A 187 -8.35 -5.25 29.80
N CYS A 188 -7.94 -4.00 29.58
CA CYS A 188 -8.35 -2.87 30.42
C CYS A 188 -9.88 -2.68 30.41
N MET A 189 -10.52 -2.77 29.24
CA MET A 189 -11.98 -2.70 29.14
C MET A 189 -12.68 -3.86 29.85
N TYR A 190 -12.18 -5.08 29.70
CA TYR A 190 -12.72 -6.28 30.36
C TYR A 190 -12.62 -6.16 31.89
N PHE A 191 -11.47 -5.76 32.43
CA PHE A 191 -11.33 -5.53 33.86
C PHE A 191 -12.22 -4.39 34.37
N ARG A 192 -12.35 -3.29 33.61
CA ARG A 192 -13.24 -2.18 33.98
C ARG A 192 -14.70 -2.62 34.02
N SER A 193 -15.16 -3.39 33.03
CA SER A 193 -16.51 -3.97 32.99
C SER A 193 -16.75 -4.95 34.16
N ARG A 194 -15.81 -5.85 34.43
CA ARG A 194 -15.91 -6.82 35.54
C ARG A 194 -15.92 -6.16 36.92
N SER A 195 -15.12 -5.12 37.13
CA SER A 195 -15.12 -4.34 38.37
C SER A 195 -16.43 -3.56 38.55
N CYS A 196 -16.98 -3.01 37.48
CA CYS A 196 -18.29 -2.34 37.49
C CYS A 196 -19.41 -3.31 37.89
N LEU A 197 -19.41 -4.53 37.31
CA LEU A 197 -20.38 -5.57 37.63
C LEU A 197 -20.29 -6.03 39.09
N LYS A 198 -19.07 -6.20 39.62
CA LYS A 198 -18.85 -6.54 41.03
C LYS A 198 -19.34 -5.45 41.98
N ASN A 199 -19.07 -4.18 41.69
CA ASN A 199 -19.54 -3.07 42.51
C ASN A 199 -21.08 -3.04 42.53
N MET A 200 -21.72 -3.30 41.40
CA MET A 200 -23.19 -3.36 41.28
C MET A 200 -23.81 -4.45 42.17
N THR A 201 -23.20 -5.63 42.26
CA THR A 201 -23.69 -6.73 43.11
C THR A 201 -23.45 -6.52 44.61
N THR A 202 -22.47 -5.67 44.99
CA THR A 202 -22.03 -5.57 46.40
C THR A 202 -22.55 -4.31 47.10
N THR A 203 -22.72 -3.20 46.39
CA THR A 203 -23.14 -1.91 46.97
C THR A 203 -24.42 -1.34 46.35
N GLY A 204 -24.95 -1.95 45.28
CA GLY A 204 -26.16 -1.48 44.61
C GLY A 204 -26.04 -0.11 43.92
N SER A 205 -24.85 0.51 43.90
CA SER A 205 -24.63 1.83 43.31
C SER A 205 -23.90 1.76 41.97
N PHE A 206 -24.39 2.51 40.99
CA PHE A 206 -23.87 2.56 39.62
C PHE A 206 -22.82 3.67 39.46
N SER A 207 -21.68 3.57 40.13
CA SER A 207 -20.57 4.52 39.91
C SER A 207 -19.37 3.81 39.29
N CYS A 208 -19.15 4.06 38.00
CA CYS A 208 -18.11 3.43 37.17
C CYS A 208 -17.02 4.42 36.71
N ASN A 209 -16.84 5.51 37.46
CA ASN A 209 -15.81 6.52 37.21
C ASN A 209 -14.99 6.72 38.47
N ASP A 210 -13.92 5.95 38.62
CA ASP A 210 -12.81 6.35 39.48
C ASP A 210 -11.51 6.18 38.70
N ALA A 211 -11.00 7.30 38.19
CA ALA A 211 -9.79 7.38 37.37
C ALA A 211 -8.51 7.42 38.21
N THR A 212 -8.62 7.42 39.55
CA THR A 212 -7.53 7.77 40.46
C THR A 212 -6.63 6.60 40.87
N ARG A 213 -7.02 5.33 40.64
CA ARG A 213 -6.26 4.17 41.15
C ARG A 213 -5.02 3.77 40.31
N PHE A 214 -4.81 4.34 39.12
CA PHE A 214 -3.67 3.96 38.26
C PHE A 214 -2.47 4.91 38.31
N GLU A 215 -2.61 6.12 38.87
CA GLU A 215 -1.45 7.03 39.04
C GLU A 215 -0.55 6.66 40.23
N GLU A 216 -1.05 5.89 41.22
CA GLU A 216 -0.28 5.56 42.42
C GLU A 216 0.78 4.46 42.20
N ILE A 217 0.69 3.69 41.12
CA ILE A 217 1.61 2.56 40.88
C ILE A 217 2.91 3.00 40.16
N ASP A 218 2.95 4.18 39.53
CA ASP A 218 4.15 4.67 38.81
C ASP A 218 5.03 5.62 39.65
N ALA A 219 4.57 6.03 40.84
CA ALA A 219 5.27 7.02 41.68
C ALA A 219 6.20 6.42 42.76
N THR A 220 6.21 5.10 42.98
CA THR A 220 6.88 4.47 44.14
C THR A 220 8.17 3.70 43.82
N ALA A 221 8.84 4.00 42.70
CA ALA A 221 10.11 3.36 42.35
C ALA A 221 11.25 4.36 42.08
N VAL A 222 11.55 5.25 43.02
CA VAL A 222 12.87 5.90 43.14
C VAL A 222 13.19 6.12 44.62
N VAL A 223 14.07 5.27 45.16
CA VAL A 223 15.04 5.60 46.21
C VAL A 223 16.39 5.09 45.72
#